data_AF-A0A157SJB7-F1
#
_entry.id   AF-A0A157SJB7-F1
#
_cell.length_a   1.000
_cell.length_b   1.000
_cell.length_c   1.000
_cell.angle_alpha   90.00
_cell.angle_beta   90.00
_cell.angle_gamma   90.00
#
_symmetry.space_group_name_H-M   'P 1'
#
loop_
_entity.id
_entity.type
_entity.pdbx_description
1 polymer ?
#
loop_
_entity_poly.entity_id
_entity_poly.type
_entity_poly.pdbx_seq_one_letter_code
_entity_poly.pdbx_strand_id
1 'polypeptide(L)'
;MNFPEKKDTEAPAPNIVWLPSSRTLPSSGVPLPCSDCDAERPCQVPTIAAGHLVSALGSQIGMRVVRVGKAIYRAGDVFRNLYVPRCGICKCVRLDRDGRQQITGFKIAGECFGMDGIAGGIHQLEAVALIDMQVCIIPFSGIELAAGNLPDVHRDMERMLSMELMATESLLMLVAQCNAQQRVAGFLLDLATRYGRRTSRPDRFPLCISREDIGAYLGLTLETVSRVFSRLKKQNLINWEGRVMHLLDMQRLAAL
;
A
#
# COMPACT_ATOMS: atom_id res chain seq x y z
N MET A 1 54.44 -11.41 21.82
CA MET A 1 54.08 -12.84 21.66
C MET A 1 52.59 -12.94 21.91
N ASN A 2 51.78 -12.74 20.87
CA ASN A 2 51.04 -13.79 20.15
C ASN A 2 50.04 -14.56 21.03
N PHE A 3 48.77 -14.17 20.94
CA PHE A 3 47.61 -15.04 21.15
C PHE A 3 46.91 -15.27 19.80
N PRO A 4 46.37 -16.49 19.55
CA PRO A 4 46.01 -16.94 18.22
C PRO A 4 44.57 -16.59 17.81
N GLU A 5 44.39 -16.61 16.49
CA GLU A 5 43.18 -16.39 15.71
C GLU A 5 42.03 -17.33 16.11
N LYS A 6 40.83 -16.76 16.27
CA LYS A 6 39.56 -17.43 15.93
C LYS A 6 38.94 -16.69 14.75
N LYS A 7 38.86 -17.41 13.62
CA LYS A 7 38.08 -17.06 12.44
C LYS A 7 36.60 -17.23 12.74
N ASP A 8 35.91 -16.15 13.05
CA ASP A 8 34.46 -16.08 12.86
C ASP A 8 34.21 -15.59 11.44
N THR A 9 33.76 -16.53 10.61
CA THR A 9 33.45 -16.32 9.20
C THR A 9 31.98 -15.90 9.13
N GLU A 10 31.71 -14.63 9.43
CA GLU A 10 30.37 -14.05 9.23
C GLU A 10 30.37 -13.34 7.88
N ALA A 11 29.82 -14.02 6.87
CA ALA A 11 29.57 -13.44 5.56
C ALA A 11 28.58 -12.27 5.70
N PRO A 12 28.80 -11.12 5.05
CA PRO A 12 27.86 -10.01 5.12
C PRO A 12 26.53 -10.43 4.47
N ALA A 13 25.44 -10.35 5.24
CA ALA A 13 24.09 -10.55 4.74
C ALA A 13 23.83 -9.63 3.52
N PRO A 14 23.22 -10.14 2.44
CA PRO A 14 23.07 -9.38 1.21
C PRO A 14 22.27 -8.10 1.46
N ASN A 15 22.81 -7.00 0.95
CA ASN A 15 22.29 -5.64 1.02
C ASN A 15 20.77 -5.59 0.79
N ILE A 16 20.04 -5.41 1.88
CA ILE A 16 18.63 -5.13 1.86
C ILE A 16 18.47 -3.62 1.56
N VAL A 17 18.22 -3.29 0.30
CA VAL A 17 17.89 -1.91 -0.11
C VAL A 17 16.42 -1.63 0.21
N TRP A 18 16.12 -1.33 1.48
CA TRP A 18 14.89 -0.64 1.84
C TRP A 18 15.16 0.86 1.76
N LEU A 19 14.39 1.58 0.93
CA LEU A 19 14.47 3.02 0.65
C LEU A 19 15.33 3.81 1.69
N PRO A 20 16.54 4.27 1.32
CA PRO A 20 17.35 5.07 2.22
C PRO A 20 16.60 6.35 2.57
N SER A 21 16.66 6.75 3.84
CA SER A 21 16.07 7.98 4.39
C SER A 21 16.59 9.29 3.76
N SER A 22 17.41 9.22 2.72
CA SER A 22 18.11 10.37 2.13
C SER A 22 18.46 10.27 0.64
N ARG A 23 17.95 9.30 -0.16
CA ARG A 23 18.09 9.42 -1.62
C ARG A 23 16.98 10.32 -2.16
N THR A 24 17.39 11.52 -2.58
CA THR A 24 16.67 12.36 -3.54
C THR A 24 15.93 11.49 -4.56
N LEU A 25 14.61 11.65 -4.62
CA LEU A 25 13.81 11.19 -5.75
C LEU A 25 14.57 11.61 -7.03
N PRO A 26 14.81 10.69 -7.98
CA PRO A 26 15.56 11.03 -9.19
C PRO A 26 14.92 12.25 -9.84
N SER A 27 15.67 13.35 -9.90
CA SER A 27 15.26 14.64 -10.46
C SER A 27 15.22 14.64 -11.98
N SER A 28 15.50 13.50 -12.62
CA SER A 28 15.65 13.36 -14.06
C SER A 28 14.94 12.10 -14.61
N GLY A 29 13.66 12.24 -14.93
CA GLY A 29 13.33 12.51 -16.33
C GLY A 29 13.15 11.37 -17.32
N VAL A 30 13.05 10.09 -16.95
CA VAL A 30 12.47 9.07 -17.85
C VAL A 30 11.59 8.09 -17.06
N PRO A 31 10.29 7.97 -17.36
CA PRO A 31 9.47 6.88 -16.87
C PRO A 31 10.05 5.56 -17.38
N LEU A 32 10.59 4.72 -16.48
CA LEU A 32 10.89 3.34 -16.85
C LEU A 32 9.58 2.66 -17.25
N PRO A 33 9.53 1.98 -18.41
CA PRO A 33 8.35 1.29 -18.88
C PRO A 33 7.91 0.24 -17.85
N CYS A 34 6.64 -0.16 -17.89
CA CYS A 34 6.11 -1.11 -16.92
C CYS A 34 6.70 -2.53 -17.04
N SER A 35 7.54 -2.78 -18.06
CA SER A 35 8.38 -3.97 -18.25
C SER A 35 9.74 -3.92 -17.54
N ASP A 36 10.10 -2.76 -16.99
CA ASP A 36 11.27 -2.55 -16.12
C ASP A 36 10.86 -1.91 -14.78
N CYS A 37 9.64 -2.21 -14.32
CA CYS A 37 9.11 -1.70 -13.07
C CYS A 37 9.34 -2.70 -11.94
N ASP A 38 10.09 -2.29 -10.91
CA ASP A 38 10.27 -3.10 -9.69
C ASP A 38 8.93 -3.46 -8.99
N ALA A 39 7.81 -2.83 -9.38
CA ALA A 39 6.47 -3.16 -8.92
C ALA A 39 5.75 -4.26 -9.75
N GLU A 40 6.38 -4.81 -10.80
CA GLU A 40 5.78 -5.75 -11.76
C GLU A 40 5.12 -6.97 -11.12
N ARG A 41 5.69 -7.46 -10.02
CA ARG A 41 5.19 -8.66 -9.34
C ARG A 41 5.03 -8.36 -7.86
N PRO A 42 3.80 -8.21 -7.33
CA PRO A 42 2.47 -8.27 -7.95
C PRO A 42 1.87 -6.86 -8.12
N CYS A 43 1.87 -6.32 -9.34
CA CYS A 43 1.02 -5.19 -9.69
C CYS A 43 -0.42 -5.70 -9.86
N GLN A 44 -1.40 -5.07 -9.18
CA GLN A 44 -2.83 -5.43 -9.27
C GLN A 44 -3.45 -5.15 -10.65
N VAL A 45 -2.70 -4.54 -11.57
CA VAL A 45 -3.04 -4.46 -12.99
C VAL A 45 -2.09 -5.40 -13.76
N PRO A 46 -2.23 -6.74 -13.64
CA PRO A 46 -1.23 -7.67 -14.16
C PRO A 46 -1.15 -7.70 -15.69
N THR A 47 -2.20 -7.28 -16.41
CA THR A 47 -2.13 -7.04 -17.87
C THR A 47 -1.22 -5.86 -18.26
N ILE A 48 -0.88 -4.96 -17.33
CA ILE A 48 0.26 -4.04 -17.51
C ILE A 48 1.58 -4.82 -17.45
N ALA A 49 1.74 -5.72 -16.48
CA ALA A 49 2.95 -6.52 -16.31
C ALA A 49 3.14 -7.61 -17.40
N ALA A 50 2.04 -8.11 -17.99
CA ALA A 50 2.06 -9.04 -19.12
C ALA A 50 2.21 -8.35 -20.50
N GLY A 51 2.33 -7.02 -20.53
CA GLY A 51 2.60 -6.25 -21.74
C GLY A 51 1.39 -5.97 -22.63
N HIS A 52 0.22 -6.58 -22.43
CA HIS A 52 -0.98 -6.38 -23.27
C HIS A 52 -1.64 -5.01 -23.06
N LEU A 53 -1.71 -4.54 -21.81
CA LEU A 53 -2.23 -3.20 -21.53
C LEU A 53 -1.16 -2.13 -21.80
N VAL A 54 0.13 -2.45 -21.64
CA VAL A 54 1.23 -1.57 -22.02
C VAL A 54 1.35 -1.45 -23.54
N SER A 55 1.05 -2.49 -24.32
CA SER A 55 1.02 -2.39 -25.78
C SER A 55 -0.22 -1.62 -26.27
N ALA A 56 -1.37 -1.78 -25.60
CA ALA A 56 -2.60 -1.06 -25.92
C ALA A 56 -2.58 0.41 -25.49
N LEU A 57 -2.03 0.72 -24.31
CA LEU A 57 -1.98 2.08 -23.75
C LEU A 57 -0.64 2.79 -24.00
N GLY A 58 0.45 2.05 -24.19
CA GLY A 58 1.77 2.57 -24.52
C GLY A 58 2.17 3.78 -23.68
N SER A 59 2.36 4.89 -24.37
CA SER A 59 2.75 6.20 -23.85
C SER A 59 1.66 6.94 -23.06
N GLN A 60 0.44 6.42 -22.97
CA GLN A 60 -0.67 7.06 -22.25
C GLN A 60 -0.57 6.86 -20.73
N ILE A 61 0.21 5.88 -20.25
CA ILE A 61 0.47 5.72 -18.83
C ILE A 61 1.45 6.80 -18.38
N GLY A 62 0.94 7.76 -17.62
CA GLY A 62 1.72 8.83 -17.04
C GLY A 62 2.37 8.40 -15.71
N MET A 63 3.35 9.18 -15.27
CA MET A 63 3.93 9.05 -13.93
C MET A 63 3.97 10.42 -13.26
N ARG A 64 3.65 10.46 -11.96
CA ARG A 64 3.72 11.67 -11.15
C ARG A 64 4.44 11.41 -9.84
N VAL A 65 5.28 12.35 -9.45
CA VAL A 65 5.85 12.44 -8.10
C VAL A 65 4.88 13.22 -7.22
N VAL A 66 4.51 12.67 -6.07
CA VAL A 66 3.62 13.30 -5.10
C VAL A 66 4.35 13.41 -3.76
N ARG A 67 4.42 14.63 -3.23
CA ARG A 67 5.04 14.89 -1.93
C ARG A 67 4.13 14.48 -0.78
N VAL A 68 4.73 14.14 0.37
CA VAL A 68 4.01 13.84 1.60
C VAL A 68 2.94 14.90 1.92
N GLY A 69 1.76 14.45 2.34
CA GLY A 69 0.62 15.29 2.68
C GLY A 69 -0.09 15.93 1.49
N LYS A 70 0.35 15.69 0.24
CA LYS A 70 -0.35 16.19 -0.96
C LYS A 70 -1.33 15.15 -1.48
N ALA A 71 -2.45 15.66 -1.99
CA ALA A 71 -3.49 14.86 -2.62
C ALA A 71 -3.03 14.36 -4.00
N ILE A 72 -3.27 13.07 -4.27
CA ILE A 72 -3.21 12.48 -5.59
C ILE A 72 -4.42 12.98 -6.39
N TYR A 73 -5.62 12.83 -5.83
CA TYR A 73 -6.88 13.40 -6.30
C TYR A 73 -7.75 13.76 -5.09
N ARG A 74 -8.72 14.65 -5.27
CA ARG A 74 -9.64 15.11 -4.24
C ARG A 74 -11.05 14.57 -4.46
N ALA A 75 -11.82 14.50 -3.39
CA ALA A 75 -13.25 14.26 -3.49
C ALA A 75 -13.90 15.41 -4.30
N GLY A 76 -14.75 15.04 -5.25
CA GLY A 76 -15.38 15.95 -6.21
C GLY A 76 -14.60 16.18 -7.50
N ASP A 77 -13.35 15.73 -7.60
CA ASP A 77 -12.61 15.80 -8.86
C ASP A 77 -13.26 14.91 -9.93
N VAL A 78 -13.26 15.36 -11.19
CA VAL A 78 -13.74 14.56 -12.32
C VAL A 78 -12.89 13.30 -12.45
N PHE A 79 -13.55 12.14 -12.48
CA PHE A 79 -12.90 10.86 -12.67
C PHE A 79 -12.39 10.72 -14.11
N ARG A 80 -11.08 10.46 -14.24
CA ARG A 80 -10.42 10.25 -15.54
C ARG A 80 -9.43 9.10 -15.53
N ASN A 81 -8.82 8.85 -14.37
CA ASN A 81 -7.67 7.97 -14.27
C ASN A 81 -7.81 7.05 -13.07
N LEU A 82 -7.25 5.85 -13.22
CA LEU A 82 -6.85 5.01 -12.11
C LEU A 82 -5.38 5.29 -11.76
N TYR A 83 -5.01 4.91 -10.54
CA TYR A 83 -3.70 5.19 -10.00
C TYR A 83 -3.10 3.93 -9.38
N VAL A 84 -1.79 3.76 -9.54
CA VAL A 84 -1.04 2.66 -8.92
C VAL A 84 0.24 3.23 -8.32
N PRO A 85 0.49 3.11 -7.01
CA PRO A 85 1.76 3.53 -6.44
C PRO A 85 2.87 2.67 -7.03
N ARG A 86 3.93 3.30 -7.54
CA ARG A 86 5.16 2.61 -7.91
C ARG A 86 6.02 2.39 -6.67
N CYS A 87 6.12 3.41 -5.83
CA CYS A 87 6.72 3.36 -4.52
C CYS A 87 5.95 4.30 -3.58
N GLY A 88 6.06 4.05 -2.28
CA GLY A 88 5.37 4.82 -1.26
C GLY A 88 4.02 4.23 -0.83
N ILE A 89 3.26 5.05 -0.09
CA ILE A 89 1.98 4.70 0.48
C ILE A 89 1.07 5.93 0.52
N CYS A 90 -0.20 5.76 0.20
CA CYS A 90 -1.23 6.77 0.40
C CYS A 90 -2.39 6.23 1.24
N LYS A 91 -3.16 7.15 1.84
CA LYS A 91 -4.46 6.86 2.44
C LYS A 91 -5.58 7.32 1.53
N CYS A 92 -6.65 6.55 1.43
CA CYS A 92 -7.92 6.98 0.86
C CYS A 92 -8.84 7.40 2.01
N VAL A 93 -9.36 8.62 1.93
CA VAL A 93 -10.13 9.24 3.00
C VAL A 93 -11.43 9.81 2.46
N ARG A 94 -12.49 9.67 3.25
CA ARG A 94 -13.75 10.38 3.07
C ARG A 94 -13.91 11.36 4.22
N LEU A 95 -14.29 12.58 3.90
CA LEU A 95 -14.72 13.55 4.91
C LEU A 95 -16.20 13.32 5.18
N ASP A 96 -16.57 13.25 6.46
CA ASP A 96 -17.97 13.35 6.84
C ASP A 96 -18.46 14.81 6.82
N ARG A 97 -19.75 15.01 7.10
CA ARG A 97 -20.37 16.35 7.09
C ARG A 97 -19.82 17.26 8.20
N ASP A 98 -19.25 16.68 9.25
CA ASP A 98 -18.67 17.37 10.39
C ASP A 98 -17.16 17.60 10.22
N GLY A 99 -16.61 17.25 9.05
CA GLY A 99 -15.19 17.40 8.71
C GLY A 99 -14.29 16.32 9.32
N ARG A 100 -14.84 15.26 9.94
CA ARG A 100 -14.05 14.14 10.43
C ARG A 100 -13.58 13.27 9.26
N GLN A 101 -12.34 12.84 9.35
CA GLN A 101 -11.73 11.97 8.37
C GLN A 101 -12.04 10.51 8.71
N GLN A 102 -12.71 9.82 7.80
CA GLN A 102 -12.82 8.37 7.81
C GLN A 102 -11.90 7.80 6.74
N ILE A 103 -10.87 7.05 7.16
CA ILE A 103 -9.98 6.36 6.23
C ILE A 103 -10.68 5.08 5.77
N THR A 104 -10.76 4.89 4.46
CA THR A 104 -11.37 3.70 3.84
C THR A 104 -10.34 2.66 3.44
N GLY A 105 -9.07 3.05 3.32
CA GLY A 105 -7.99 2.13 3.02
C GLY A 105 -6.63 2.82 2.91
N PHE A 106 -5.59 2.00 2.90
CA PHE A 106 -4.23 2.40 2.55
C PHE A 106 -3.82 1.69 1.28
N LYS A 107 -3.07 2.35 0.40
CA LYS A 107 -2.60 1.77 -0.87
C LYS A 107 -1.08 1.84 -0.91
N ILE A 108 -0.45 0.68 -1.06
CA ILE A 108 1.00 0.54 -1.17
C ILE A 108 1.41 0.31 -2.63
N ALA A 109 2.72 0.21 -2.87
CA ALA A 109 3.27 -0.12 -4.19
C ALA A 109 2.48 -1.26 -4.86
N GLY A 110 2.14 -1.11 -6.13
CA GLY A 110 1.45 -2.11 -6.94
C GLY A 110 -0.05 -2.28 -6.69
N GLU A 111 -0.67 -1.50 -5.81
CA GLU A 111 -2.12 -1.59 -5.57
C GLU A 111 -2.89 -0.51 -6.31
N CYS A 112 -3.95 -0.90 -7.03
CA CYS A 112 -4.76 0.02 -7.81
C CYS A 112 -5.76 0.77 -6.94
N PHE A 113 -5.98 2.06 -7.24
CA PHE A 113 -6.96 2.89 -6.56
C PHE A 113 -7.50 3.99 -7.48
N GLY A 114 -8.52 4.73 -7.02
CA GLY A 114 -9.27 5.69 -7.84
C GLY A 114 -10.58 5.14 -8.39
N MET A 115 -10.88 3.85 -8.16
CA MET A 115 -12.07 3.15 -8.67
C MET A 115 -13.39 3.71 -8.10
N ASP A 116 -13.31 4.50 -7.03
CA ASP A 116 -14.46 5.16 -6.40
C ASP A 116 -15.21 6.13 -7.34
N GLY A 117 -14.54 6.60 -8.40
CA GLY A 117 -15.14 7.49 -9.38
C GLY A 117 -15.78 6.81 -10.59
N ILE A 118 -15.64 5.49 -10.76
CA ILE A 118 -16.10 4.78 -11.98
C ILE A 118 -17.61 4.93 -12.17
N ALA A 119 -18.40 4.71 -11.12
CA ALA A 119 -19.86 4.69 -11.23
C ALA A 119 -20.48 6.08 -11.48
N GLY A 120 -19.89 7.13 -10.92
CA GLY A 120 -20.46 8.49 -10.92
C GLY A 120 -19.71 9.51 -11.77
N GLY A 121 -18.57 9.14 -12.37
CA GLY A 121 -17.71 10.07 -13.13
C GLY A 121 -17.01 11.13 -12.26
N ILE A 122 -17.09 11.02 -10.93
CA ILE A 122 -16.44 11.91 -9.96
C ILE A 122 -15.87 11.11 -8.80
N HIS A 123 -14.69 11.48 -8.32
CA HIS A 123 -14.09 10.87 -7.14
C HIS A 123 -14.93 11.15 -5.89
N GLN A 124 -15.29 10.11 -5.16
CA GLN A 124 -16.01 10.18 -3.89
C GLN A 124 -15.05 10.31 -2.70
N LEU A 125 -13.80 9.90 -2.90
CA LEU A 125 -12.75 9.91 -1.91
C LEU A 125 -11.67 10.94 -2.27
N GLU A 126 -10.87 11.32 -1.29
CA GLU A 126 -9.58 11.95 -1.50
C GLU A 126 -8.48 10.91 -1.23
N ALA A 127 -7.43 10.90 -2.06
CA ALA A 127 -6.25 10.08 -1.82
C ALA A 127 -5.05 10.97 -1.48
N VAL A 128 -4.41 10.74 -0.34
CA VAL A 128 -3.32 11.60 0.18
C VAL A 128 -2.06 10.78 0.43
N ALA A 129 -0.92 11.26 -0.07
CA ALA A 129 0.38 10.62 0.14
C ALA A 129 0.81 10.70 1.61
N LEU A 130 1.17 9.57 2.23
CA LEU A 130 1.67 9.52 3.62
C LEU A 130 3.20 9.69 3.68
N ILE A 131 3.88 9.43 2.57
CA ILE A 131 5.29 9.74 2.34
C ILE A 131 5.46 10.24 0.91
N ASP A 132 6.63 10.79 0.59
CA ASP A 132 6.99 11.08 -0.80
C ASP A 132 6.87 9.80 -1.64
N MET A 133 6.10 9.86 -2.73
CA MET A 133 5.72 8.69 -3.51
C MET A 133 5.77 8.97 -5.02
N GLN A 134 5.89 7.90 -5.79
CA GLN A 134 5.68 7.93 -7.24
C GLN A 134 4.43 7.12 -7.56
N VAL A 135 3.58 7.67 -8.43
CA VAL A 135 2.30 7.07 -8.79
C VAL A 135 2.16 7.03 -10.31
N CYS A 136 1.76 5.87 -10.83
CA CYS A 136 1.35 5.71 -12.23
C CYS A 136 -0.06 6.28 -12.38
N ILE A 137 -0.31 6.98 -13.48
CA ILE A 137 -1.60 7.55 -13.85
C ILE A 137 -2.05 6.80 -15.10
N ILE A 138 -3.15 6.06 -15.01
CA ILE A 138 -3.64 5.19 -16.08
C ILE A 138 -5.00 5.73 -16.54
N PRO A 139 -5.10 6.27 -17.76
CA PRO A 139 -6.37 6.76 -18.29
C PRO A 139 -7.42 5.66 -18.33
N PHE A 140 -8.56 5.88 -17.65
CA PHE A 140 -9.60 4.87 -17.55
C PHE A 140 -10.24 4.57 -18.90
N SER A 141 -10.42 5.59 -19.75
CA SER A 141 -10.93 5.42 -21.11
C SER A 141 -10.09 4.45 -21.95
N GLY A 142 -8.79 4.42 -21.71
CA GLY A 142 -7.90 3.46 -22.36
C GLY A 142 -8.12 2.04 -21.85
N ILE A 143 -8.30 1.88 -20.53
CA ILE A 143 -8.63 0.58 -19.92
C ILE A 143 -9.95 0.06 -20.46
N GLU A 144 -10.99 0.92 -20.55
CA GLU A 144 -12.30 0.56 -21.10
C GLU A 144 -12.20 0.10 -22.56
N LEU A 145 -11.47 0.85 -23.40
CA LEU A 145 -11.25 0.48 -24.80
C LEU A 145 -10.51 -0.86 -24.91
N ALA A 146 -9.48 -1.07 -24.08
CA ALA A 146 -8.73 -2.32 -24.06
C ALA A 146 -9.59 -3.48 -23.56
N ALA A 147 -10.40 -3.29 -22.52
CA ALA A 147 -11.31 -4.31 -21.99
C ALA A 147 -12.35 -4.77 -23.01
N GLY A 148 -12.83 -3.86 -23.88
CA GLY A 148 -13.74 -4.18 -24.98
C GLY A 148 -13.12 -5.07 -26.06
N ASN A 149 -11.79 -5.07 -26.20
CA ASN A 149 -11.07 -5.79 -27.26
C ASN A 149 -10.25 -6.98 -26.74
N LEU A 150 -9.89 -6.98 -25.45
CA LEU A 150 -8.98 -7.93 -24.82
C LEU A 150 -9.65 -8.55 -23.57
N PRO A 151 -10.13 -9.81 -23.65
CA PRO A 151 -10.82 -10.48 -22.54
C PRO A 151 -10.01 -10.56 -21.24
N ASP A 152 -8.68 -10.63 -21.33
CA ASP A 152 -7.80 -10.63 -20.16
C ASP A 152 -7.85 -9.31 -19.38
N VAL A 153 -7.93 -8.19 -20.08
CA VAL A 153 -8.03 -6.85 -19.47
C VAL A 153 -9.37 -6.70 -18.75
N HIS A 154 -10.45 -7.18 -19.36
CA HIS A 154 -11.78 -7.19 -18.73
C HIS A 154 -11.78 -8.01 -17.44
N ARG A 155 -11.27 -9.24 -17.48
CA ARG A 155 -11.15 -10.12 -16.29
C ARG A 155 -10.30 -9.51 -15.19
N ASP A 156 -9.22 -8.82 -15.56
CA ASP A 156 -8.38 -8.14 -14.58
C ASP A 156 -9.13 -6.97 -13.91
N MET A 157 -9.93 -6.21 -14.67
CA MET A 157 -10.78 -5.16 -14.13
C MET A 157 -11.81 -5.70 -13.13
N GLU A 158 -12.51 -6.78 -13.48
CA GLU A 158 -13.45 -7.46 -12.58
C GLU A 158 -12.74 -7.95 -11.31
N ARG A 159 -11.55 -8.56 -11.45
CA ARG A 159 -10.76 -9.03 -10.30
C ARG A 159 -10.32 -7.87 -9.40
N MET A 160 -9.91 -6.73 -9.96
CA MET A 160 -9.55 -5.54 -9.19
C MET A 160 -10.72 -5.03 -8.35
N LEU A 161 -11.91 -4.91 -8.96
CA LEU A 161 -13.12 -4.49 -8.26
C LEU A 161 -13.54 -5.49 -7.18
N SER A 162 -13.47 -6.79 -7.47
CA SER A 162 -13.75 -7.86 -6.52
C SER A 162 -12.79 -7.83 -5.32
N MET A 163 -11.48 -7.63 -5.56
CA MET A 163 -10.50 -7.50 -4.48
C MET A 163 -10.78 -6.28 -3.59
N GLU A 164 -11.18 -5.14 -4.17
CA GLU A 164 -11.53 -3.94 -3.39
C GLU A 164 -12.79 -4.16 -2.54
N LEU A 165 -13.79 -4.84 -3.11
CA LEU A 165 -15.00 -5.22 -2.38
C LEU A 165 -14.68 -6.16 -1.21
N MET A 166 -13.92 -7.23 -1.46
CA MET A 166 -13.52 -8.18 -0.41
C MET A 166 -12.67 -7.51 0.69
N ALA A 167 -11.79 -6.58 0.33
CA ALA A 167 -11.01 -5.82 1.30
C ALA A 167 -11.91 -4.95 2.19
N THR A 168 -12.91 -4.30 1.59
CA THR A 168 -13.90 -3.49 2.31
C THR A 168 -14.76 -4.34 3.24
N GLU A 169 -15.26 -5.49 2.77
CA GLU A 169 -16.03 -6.43 3.59
C GLU A 169 -15.20 -6.99 4.76
N SER A 170 -13.93 -7.32 4.51
CA SER A 170 -13.01 -7.79 5.55
C SER A 170 -12.80 -6.74 6.63
N LEU A 171 -12.66 -5.45 6.26
CA LEU A 171 -12.57 -4.36 7.21
C LEU A 171 -13.86 -4.20 8.02
N LEU A 172 -15.03 -4.28 7.37
CA LEU A 172 -16.32 -4.22 8.06
C LEU A 172 -16.46 -5.32 9.10
N MET A 173 -16.10 -6.56 8.75
CA MET A 173 -16.13 -7.71 9.67
C MET A 173 -15.15 -7.51 10.84
N LEU A 174 -13.91 -7.07 10.55
CA LEU A 174 -12.90 -6.78 11.56
C LEU A 174 -13.40 -5.71 12.54
N VAL A 175 -14.01 -4.63 12.05
CA VAL A 175 -14.54 -3.56 12.89
C VAL A 175 -15.80 -4.01 13.65
N ALA A 176 -16.66 -4.84 13.06
CA ALA A 176 -17.90 -5.26 13.70
C ALA A 176 -17.69 -6.31 14.81
N GLN A 177 -16.74 -7.23 14.62
CA GLN A 177 -16.64 -8.45 15.44
C GLN A 177 -15.44 -8.47 16.38
N CYS A 178 -14.39 -7.71 16.08
CA CYS A 178 -13.14 -7.78 16.83
C CYS A 178 -13.02 -6.64 17.86
N ASN A 179 -12.37 -6.94 18.98
CA ASN A 179 -11.99 -5.93 19.97
C ASN A 179 -10.80 -5.09 19.49
N ALA A 180 -10.48 -4.00 20.21
CA ALA A 180 -9.41 -3.07 19.82
C ALA A 180 -8.03 -3.74 19.63
N GLN A 181 -7.70 -4.75 20.45
CA GLN A 181 -6.43 -5.46 20.33
C GLN A 181 -6.38 -6.32 19.06
N GLN A 182 -7.46 -7.06 18.80
CA GLN A 182 -7.63 -7.88 17.61
C GLN A 182 -7.63 -7.06 16.32
N ARG A 183 -8.32 -5.91 16.30
CA ARG A 183 -8.34 -5.01 15.13
C ARG A 183 -6.94 -4.53 14.76
N VAL A 184 -6.14 -4.12 15.73
CA VAL A 184 -4.76 -3.68 15.49
C VAL A 184 -3.88 -4.85 15.04
N ALA A 185 -4.04 -6.03 15.64
CA ALA A 185 -3.30 -7.23 15.22
C ALA A 185 -3.64 -7.62 13.78
N GLY A 186 -4.94 -7.68 13.43
CA GLY A 186 -5.42 -7.95 12.08
C GLY A 186 -4.92 -6.92 11.06
N PHE A 187 -4.91 -5.64 11.41
CA PHE A 187 -4.32 -4.58 10.58
C PHE A 187 -2.83 -4.79 10.31
N LEU A 188 -2.05 -5.14 11.33
CA LEU A 188 -0.62 -5.39 11.16
C LEU A 188 -0.35 -6.64 10.31
N LEU A 189 -1.17 -7.69 10.47
CA LEU A 189 -1.08 -8.91 9.67
C LEU A 189 -1.49 -8.69 8.20
N ASP A 190 -2.48 -7.84 7.95
CA ASP A 190 -2.85 -7.42 6.59
C ASP A 190 -1.68 -6.71 5.90
N LEU A 191 -1.08 -5.71 6.56
CA LEU A 191 0.09 -5.02 6.03
C LEU A 191 1.27 -5.97 5.81
N ALA A 192 1.57 -6.85 6.77
CA ALA A 192 2.62 -7.86 6.65
C ALA A 192 2.40 -8.75 5.42
N THR A 193 1.16 -9.20 5.20
CA THR A 193 0.79 -10.02 4.03
C THR A 193 1.00 -9.24 2.74
N ARG A 194 0.54 -7.98 2.69
CA ARG A 194 0.60 -7.13 1.48
C ARG A 194 2.02 -6.71 1.11
N TYR A 195 2.85 -6.36 2.10
CA TYR A 195 4.28 -6.14 1.88
C TYR A 195 5.00 -7.45 1.57
N GLY A 196 4.68 -8.53 2.27
CA GLY A 196 5.26 -9.87 2.10
C GLY A 196 5.12 -10.45 0.69
N ARG A 197 4.08 -10.08 -0.06
CA ARG A 197 3.93 -10.44 -1.48
C ARG A 197 5.11 -10.01 -2.37
N ARG A 198 5.96 -9.08 -1.89
CA ARG A 198 7.11 -8.51 -2.63
C ARG A 198 8.46 -8.83 -2.00
N THR A 199 8.47 -9.52 -0.86
CA THR A 199 9.70 -9.65 -0.06
C THR A 199 9.82 -11.04 0.55
N SER A 200 11.05 -11.50 0.75
CA SER A 200 11.32 -12.79 1.43
C SER A 200 11.14 -12.71 2.95
N ARG A 201 10.79 -11.54 3.51
CA ARG A 201 10.63 -11.29 4.96
C ARG A 201 9.29 -10.61 5.24
N PRO A 202 8.17 -11.37 5.21
CA PRO A 202 6.82 -10.83 5.39
C PRO A 202 6.59 -10.28 6.81
N ASP A 203 7.42 -10.68 7.78
CA ASP A 203 7.39 -10.25 9.17
C ASP A 203 7.91 -8.81 9.37
N ARG A 204 8.51 -8.19 8.34
CA ARG A 204 9.11 -6.86 8.43
C ARG A 204 8.59 -5.93 7.34
N PHE A 205 8.12 -4.76 7.74
CA PHE A 205 7.62 -3.76 6.80
C PHE A 205 7.69 -2.34 7.36
N PRO A 206 7.82 -1.31 6.51
CA PRO A 206 7.75 0.07 6.97
C PRO A 206 6.33 0.40 7.44
N LEU A 207 6.20 0.88 8.68
CA LEU A 207 4.93 1.40 9.19
C LEU A 207 4.98 2.93 9.21
N CYS A 208 4.69 3.53 8.05
CA CYS A 208 4.65 4.98 7.87
C CYS A 208 3.28 5.61 8.17
N ILE A 209 2.42 4.89 8.91
CA ILE A 209 1.04 5.29 9.20
C ILE A 209 0.96 5.78 10.64
N SER A 210 0.38 6.96 10.86
CA SER A 210 0.26 7.55 12.18
C SER A 210 -0.74 6.78 13.06
N ARG A 211 -0.66 6.95 14.38
CA ARG A 211 -1.63 6.37 15.32
C ARG A 211 -3.04 6.91 15.10
N GLU A 212 -3.13 8.16 14.71
CA GLU A 212 -4.38 8.84 14.37
C GLU A 212 -5.01 8.23 13.11
N ASP A 213 -4.22 8.02 12.05
CA ASP A 213 -4.70 7.37 10.83
C ASP A 213 -5.12 5.91 11.08
N ILE A 214 -4.35 5.15 11.87
CA ILE A 214 -4.74 3.79 12.26
C ILE A 214 -6.06 3.81 13.05
N GLY A 215 -6.22 4.79 13.95
CA GLY A 215 -7.45 4.99 14.71
C GLY A 215 -8.64 5.27 13.81
N ALA A 216 -8.51 6.24 12.91
CA ALA A 216 -9.52 6.60 11.93
C ALA A 216 -9.90 5.40 11.04
N TYR A 217 -8.93 4.57 10.64
CA TYR A 217 -9.18 3.38 9.84
C TYR A 217 -9.92 2.27 10.61
N LEU A 218 -9.57 2.02 11.87
CA LEU A 218 -10.10 0.90 12.67
C LEU A 218 -11.29 1.27 13.57
N GLY A 219 -11.73 2.52 13.54
CA GLY A 219 -12.76 3.04 14.46
C GLY A 219 -12.29 3.05 15.92
N LEU A 220 -11.04 3.44 16.15
CA LEU A 220 -10.41 3.52 17.48
C LEU A 220 -9.86 4.93 17.72
N THR A 221 -9.70 5.31 18.99
CA THR A 221 -8.96 6.53 19.32
C THR A 221 -7.44 6.30 19.20
N LEU A 222 -6.67 7.36 18.96
CA LEU A 222 -5.20 7.26 18.88
C LEU A 222 -4.59 6.72 20.19
N GLU A 223 -5.18 7.05 21.34
CA GLU A 223 -4.74 6.57 22.66
C GLU A 223 -4.98 5.08 22.78
N THR A 224 -6.12 4.60 22.27
CA THR A 224 -6.47 3.18 22.27
C THR A 224 -5.49 2.39 21.41
N VAL A 225 -5.21 2.86 20.19
CA VAL A 225 -4.18 2.28 19.32
C VAL A 225 -2.84 2.27 20.06
N SER A 226 -2.42 3.39 20.65
CA SER A 226 -1.14 3.49 21.37
C SER A 226 -1.03 2.49 22.53
N ARG A 227 -2.09 2.36 23.34
CA ARG A 227 -2.15 1.38 24.45
C ARG A 227 -2.06 -0.07 23.94
N VAL A 228 -2.72 -0.38 22.83
CA VAL A 228 -2.65 -1.71 22.21
C VAL A 228 -1.24 -2.00 21.71
N PHE A 229 -0.59 -1.07 21.01
CA PHE A 229 0.81 -1.24 20.58
C PHE A 229 1.76 -1.46 21.75
N SER A 230 1.61 -0.71 22.84
CA SER A 230 2.41 -0.94 24.06
C SER A 230 2.18 -2.33 24.65
N ARG A 231 0.95 -2.84 24.61
CA ARG A 231 0.60 -4.17 25.12
C ARG A 231 1.18 -5.29 24.25
N LEU A 232 1.01 -5.22 22.93
CA LEU A 232 1.58 -6.18 21.99
C LEU A 232 3.11 -6.23 22.11
N LYS A 233 3.76 -5.08 22.29
CA LYS A 233 5.20 -5.00 22.54
C LYS A 233 5.59 -5.65 23.87
N LYS A 234 4.87 -5.37 24.96
CA LYS A 234 5.11 -6.03 26.27
C LYS A 234 4.92 -7.55 26.23
N GLN A 235 4.08 -8.04 25.33
CA GLN A 235 3.86 -9.46 25.08
C GLN A 235 4.90 -10.08 24.14
N ASN A 236 5.90 -9.31 23.69
CA ASN A 236 6.90 -9.71 22.69
C ASN A 236 6.29 -10.21 21.37
N LEU A 237 5.12 -9.67 20.97
CA LEU A 237 4.48 -10.00 19.70
C LEU A 237 4.96 -9.10 18.55
N ILE A 238 5.35 -7.87 18.89
CA ILE A 238 5.83 -6.88 17.93
C ILE A 238 7.05 -6.15 18.47
N ASN A 239 7.90 -5.66 17.57
CA ASN A 239 8.96 -4.70 17.86
C ASN A 239 9.07 -3.68 16.72
N TRP A 240 9.89 -2.64 16.92
CA TRP A 240 10.20 -1.68 15.86
C TRP A 240 11.68 -1.32 15.87
N GLU A 241 12.24 -1.18 14.67
CA GLU A 241 13.60 -0.69 14.42
C GLU A 241 13.49 0.54 13.51
N GLY A 242 13.65 1.73 14.11
CA GLY A 242 13.36 2.99 13.43
C GLY A 242 11.90 3.08 12.99
N ARG A 243 11.65 3.09 11.67
CA ARG A 243 10.31 3.11 11.06
C ARG A 243 9.83 1.74 10.57
N VAL A 244 10.61 0.69 10.80
CA VAL A 244 10.28 -0.67 10.39
C VAL A 244 9.61 -1.41 11.54
N MET A 245 8.43 -1.95 11.28
CA MET A 245 7.67 -2.82 12.18
C MET A 245 8.12 -4.26 11.99
N HIS A 246 8.41 -4.96 13.08
CA HIS A 246 8.78 -6.37 13.11
C HIS A 246 7.71 -7.16 13.86
N LEU A 247 7.07 -8.12 13.19
CA LEU A 247 6.15 -9.07 13.82
C LEU A 247 6.97 -10.26 14.33
N LEU A 248 7.17 -10.32 15.65
CA LEU A 248 8.02 -11.34 16.27
C LEU A 248 7.34 -12.72 16.28
N ASP A 249 6.00 -12.74 16.36
CA ASP A 249 5.20 -13.96 16.35
C ASP A 249 3.87 -13.72 15.61
N MET A 250 3.88 -13.99 14.30
CA MET A 250 2.70 -13.80 13.45
C MET A 250 1.57 -14.79 13.78
N GLN A 251 1.90 -16.00 14.22
CA GLN A 251 0.90 -17.01 14.56
C GLN A 251 0.13 -16.60 15.81
N ARG A 252 0.84 -16.18 16.86
CA ARG A 252 0.21 -15.72 18.09
C ARG A 252 -0.53 -14.40 17.90
N LEU A 253 -0.07 -13.51 17.03
CA LEU A 253 -0.85 -12.33 16.61
C LEU A 253 -2.16 -12.71 15.92
N ALA A 254 -2.14 -13.72 15.05
CA ALA A 254 -3.34 -14.18 14.33
C ALA A 254 -4.34 -14.92 15.23
N ALA A 255 -3.88 -15.44 16.37
CA ALA A 255 -4.69 -16.16 17.35
C ALA A 255 -5.32 -15.26 18.44
N LEU A 256 -5.09 -13.94 18.42
CA LEU A 256 -5.69 -12.98 19.35
C LEU A 256 -7.19 -12.82 19.11
#